data_AF-A0A142XVD0-F1
#
_entry.id   AF-A0A142XVD0-F1
#
_cell.length_a   1.000
_cell.length_b   1.000
_cell.length_c   1.000
_cell.angle_alpha   90.00
_cell.angle_beta   90.00
_cell.angle_gamma   90.00
#
_symmetry.space_group_name_H-M   'P 1'
#
loop_
_entity.id
_entity.type
_entity.pdbx_description
1 polymer ?
#
loop_
_entity_poly.entity_id
_entity_poly.type
_entity_poly.pdbx_seq_one_letter_code
_entity_poly.pdbx_strand_id
1 'polypeptide(L)'
;MAVRLPVVLCQHPRRSGAHSEHEETWITRLLFEERLDATLIADLGTIPRDSTDQLCLEGFKGGFLLLSWQSAESVAEHLQRLGIVPIDLIPVGGGPKIAIAMEPSQSESPPTLALLRETPSSKRVYYMHLDLQRSIDAGVRELRGLLSSLSTPVFQLQSLAPGARGGAGVKTTAVPTPTQELDNPAVRVVQSVLTPQREPSQIPPAAPIGAFSVAPPAAKTNTPVVSKMDEDFPNIDSLVRELDEFDL
;
A
#
# COMPACT_ATOMS: atom_id res chain seq x y z
N MET A 1 19.80 12.98 -0.08
CA MET A 1 19.23 11.79 -0.74
C MET A 1 17.73 11.99 -0.82
N ALA A 2 17.11 11.67 -1.96
CA ALA A 2 15.64 11.74 -2.06
C ALA A 2 15.03 10.65 -1.17
N VAL A 3 14.10 11.04 -0.30
CA VAL A 3 13.34 10.10 0.54
C VAL A 3 12.46 9.26 -0.37
N ARG A 4 12.55 7.92 -0.25
CA ARG A 4 11.64 6.97 -0.91
C ARG A 4 10.71 6.38 0.13
N LEU A 5 9.42 6.29 -0.20
CA LEU A 5 8.41 5.71 0.67
C LEU A 5 8.06 4.31 0.15
N PRO A 6 8.35 3.24 0.92
CA PRO A 6 7.88 1.91 0.57
C PRO A 6 6.35 1.87 0.69
N VAL A 7 5.70 1.40 -0.36
CA VAL A 7 4.25 1.22 -0.45
C VAL A 7 3.97 -0.26 -0.66
N VAL A 8 3.27 -0.87 0.28
CA VAL A 8 2.90 -2.28 0.27
C VAL A 8 1.42 -2.39 -0.09
N LEU A 9 1.11 -3.08 -1.18
CA LEU A 9 -0.25 -3.35 -1.63
C LEU A 9 -0.62 -4.80 -1.30
N CYS A 10 -1.67 -4.99 -0.51
CA CYS A 10 -2.21 -6.31 -0.19
C CYS A 10 -3.20 -6.77 -1.26
N GLN A 11 -3.00 -7.97 -1.78
CA GLN A 11 -3.97 -8.64 -2.65
C GLN A 11 -5.25 -8.99 -1.88
N HIS A 12 -6.39 -8.91 -2.56
CA HIS A 12 -7.68 -9.31 -2.05
C HIS A 12 -7.73 -10.85 -1.92
N PRO A 13 -8.27 -11.41 -0.81
CA PRO A 13 -8.30 -12.86 -0.60
C PRO A 13 -9.16 -13.59 -1.65
N ARG A 14 -10.20 -12.91 -2.16
CA ARG A 14 -11.00 -13.41 -3.28
C ARG A 14 -10.50 -12.74 -4.56
N ARG A 15 -9.80 -13.48 -5.42
CA ARG A 15 -9.45 -13.02 -6.77
C ARG A 15 -10.70 -12.94 -7.65
N SER A 16 -11.50 -11.89 -7.44
CA SER A 16 -12.53 -11.49 -8.39
C SER A 16 -11.90 -10.64 -9.49
N GLY A 17 -12.48 -10.65 -10.69
CA GLY A 17 -11.96 -9.85 -11.82
C GLY A 17 -11.87 -8.36 -11.48
N ALA A 18 -12.93 -7.76 -10.92
CA ALA A 18 -12.96 -6.34 -10.60
C ALA A 18 -11.91 -5.91 -9.56
N HIS A 19 -11.74 -6.67 -8.47
CA HIS A 19 -10.70 -6.36 -7.48
C HIS A 19 -9.30 -6.56 -8.05
N SER A 20 -9.08 -7.61 -8.86
CA SER A 20 -7.80 -7.86 -9.52
C SER A 20 -7.42 -6.75 -10.51
N GLU A 21 -8.37 -6.27 -11.32
CA GLU A 21 -8.17 -5.14 -12.22
C GLU A 21 -7.87 -3.85 -11.46
N HIS A 22 -8.54 -3.65 -10.32
CA HIS A 22 -8.29 -2.49 -9.46
C HIS A 22 -6.88 -2.53 -8.86
N GLU A 23 -6.43 -3.69 -8.37
CA GLU A 23 -5.06 -3.91 -7.87
C GLU A 23 -4.01 -3.68 -8.96
N GLU A 24 -4.24 -4.22 -10.15
CA GLU A 24 -3.35 -4.05 -11.31
C GLU A 24 -3.22 -2.58 -11.69
N THR A 25 -4.34 -1.85 -11.68
CA THR A 25 -4.34 -0.42 -11.96
C THR A 25 -3.59 0.35 -10.88
N TRP A 26 -3.79 0.01 -9.60
CA TRP A 26 -3.05 0.61 -8.48
C TRP A 26 -1.56 0.38 -8.57
N ILE A 27 -1.12 -0.88 -8.72
CA ILE A 27 0.31 -1.19 -8.76
C ILE A 27 0.98 -0.54 -9.98
N THR A 28 0.31 -0.54 -11.13
CA THR A 28 0.81 0.10 -12.35
C THR A 28 0.96 1.60 -12.13
N ARG A 29 -0.03 2.27 -11.53
CA ARG A 29 0.07 3.70 -11.20
C ARG A 29 1.21 3.98 -10.23
N LEU A 30 1.34 3.20 -9.16
CA LEU A 30 2.39 3.39 -8.16
C LEU A 30 3.80 3.16 -8.74
N LEU A 31 3.97 2.25 -9.70
CA LEU A 31 5.26 2.02 -10.37
C LEU A 31 5.72 3.19 -11.24
N PHE A 32 4.80 4.00 -11.75
CA PHE A 32 5.13 5.21 -12.52
C PHE A 32 5.36 6.44 -11.62
N GLU A 33 5.09 6.33 -10.33
CA GLU A 33 5.25 7.43 -9.39
C GLU A 33 6.69 7.54 -8.89
N GLU A 34 7.26 8.74 -9.00
CA GLU A 34 8.60 8.98 -8.48
C GLU A 34 8.62 8.87 -6.96
N ARG A 35 9.65 8.18 -6.43
CA ARG A 35 9.93 8.04 -4.99
C ARG A 35 8.92 7.20 -4.21
N LEU A 36 7.98 6.53 -4.88
CA LEU A 36 7.17 5.48 -4.28
C LEU A 36 7.73 4.13 -4.72
N ASP A 37 8.09 3.28 -3.76
CA ASP A 37 8.59 1.93 -4.03
C ASP A 37 7.47 0.94 -3.75
N ALA A 38 6.73 0.58 -4.79
CA ALA A 38 5.55 -0.28 -4.69
C ALA A 38 5.93 -1.76 -4.62
N THR A 39 5.36 -2.49 -3.66
CA THR A 39 5.52 -3.94 -3.49
C THR A 39 4.16 -4.57 -3.32
N LEU A 40 3.90 -5.66 -4.05
CA LEU A 40 2.65 -6.42 -3.96
C LEU A 40 2.87 -7.65 -3.07
N ILE A 41 2.00 -7.86 -2.08
CA ILE A 41 2.03 -9.03 -1.17
C ILE A 41 0.69 -9.75 -1.18
N ALA A 42 0.66 -11.02 -0.74
CA ALA A 42 -0.59 -11.74 -0.54
C ALA A 42 -1.48 -11.10 0.54
N ASP A 43 -2.69 -11.62 0.71
CA ASP A 43 -3.61 -11.18 1.75
C ASP A 43 -3.02 -11.40 3.15
N LEU A 44 -3.01 -10.36 3.98
CA LEU A 44 -2.44 -10.37 5.33
C LEU A 44 -3.02 -11.44 6.25
N GLY A 45 -4.29 -11.81 6.06
CA GLY A 45 -4.94 -12.87 6.81
C GLY A 45 -4.42 -14.26 6.45
N THR A 46 -4.02 -14.44 5.20
CA THR A 46 -3.54 -15.73 4.66
C THR A 46 -2.03 -15.93 4.72
N ILE A 47 -1.24 -14.87 4.89
CA ILE A 47 0.24 -14.93 4.94
C ILE A 47 0.70 -15.84 6.10
N PRO A 48 1.43 -16.94 5.82
CA PRO A 48 2.01 -17.80 6.86
C PRO A 48 3.32 -17.21 7.39
N ARG A 49 3.72 -17.64 8.60
CA ARG A 49 4.85 -17.06 9.34
C ARG A 49 6.25 -17.25 8.73
N ASP A 50 6.37 -18.16 7.79
CA ASP A 50 7.63 -18.48 7.11
C ASP A 50 7.55 -18.16 5.61
N SER A 51 6.60 -17.30 5.22
CA SER A 51 6.47 -16.86 3.83
C SER A 51 7.49 -15.80 3.44
N THR A 52 7.77 -15.74 2.15
CA THR A 52 8.55 -14.66 1.54
C THR A 52 7.91 -13.28 1.76
N ASP A 53 6.58 -13.21 1.80
CA ASP A 53 5.84 -11.95 2.05
C ASP A 53 6.07 -11.43 3.46
N GLN A 54 6.10 -12.32 4.47
CA GLN A 54 6.52 -11.91 5.82
C GLN A 54 7.94 -11.36 5.80
N LEU A 55 8.89 -12.08 5.18
CA LEU A 55 10.28 -11.65 5.14
C LEU A 55 10.43 -10.29 4.45
N CYS A 56 9.59 -10.02 3.44
CA CYS A 56 9.51 -8.72 2.78
C CYS A 56 9.07 -7.62 3.76
N LEU A 57 7.99 -7.85 4.51
CA LEU A 57 7.50 -6.91 5.53
C LEU A 57 8.52 -6.67 6.66
N GLU A 58 9.24 -7.71 7.05
CA GLU A 58 10.31 -7.64 8.04
C GLU A 58 11.50 -6.81 7.53
N GLY A 59 11.85 -6.97 6.26
CA GLY A 59 12.96 -6.27 5.59
C GLY A 59 12.84 -4.74 5.54
N PHE A 60 11.63 -4.17 5.69
CA PHE A 60 11.46 -2.72 5.76
C PHE A 60 12.02 -2.15 7.06
N LYS A 61 13.19 -1.51 7.02
CA LYS A 61 13.83 -0.91 8.21
C LYS A 61 13.16 0.38 8.71
N GLY A 62 12.31 0.99 7.90
CA GLY A 62 11.67 2.28 8.18
C GLY A 62 10.16 2.19 8.25
N GLY A 63 9.52 3.37 8.31
CA GLY A 63 8.08 3.45 8.12
C GLY A 63 7.70 3.12 6.69
N PHE A 64 6.60 2.41 6.52
CA PHE A 64 6.05 2.05 5.22
C PHE A 64 4.56 2.36 5.19
N LEU A 65 4.01 2.45 3.99
CA LEU A 65 2.59 2.63 3.78
C LEU A 65 1.97 1.31 3.31
N LEU A 66 0.83 0.97 3.88
CA LEU A 66 0.11 -0.27 3.64
C LEU A 66 -1.27 0.04 3.06
N LEU A 67 -1.51 -0.46 1.85
CA LEU A 67 -2.77 -0.42 1.14
C LEU A 67 -3.45 -1.78 1.30
N SER A 68 -4.62 -1.81 1.94
CA SER A 68 -5.33 -3.07 2.20
C SER A 68 -6.84 -2.91 2.00
N TRP A 69 -7.47 -4.02 1.65
CA TRP A 69 -8.92 -4.19 1.54
C TRP A 69 -9.58 -4.47 2.90
N GLN A 70 -8.79 -4.87 3.89
CA GLN A 70 -9.29 -5.17 5.22
C GLN A 70 -9.37 -3.92 6.08
N SER A 71 -10.23 -3.96 7.10
CA SER A 71 -10.33 -2.91 8.11
C SER A 71 -8.99 -2.66 8.83
N ALA A 72 -8.80 -1.45 9.35
CA ALA A 72 -7.60 -1.08 10.10
C ALA A 72 -7.38 -1.96 11.34
N GLU A 73 -8.46 -2.41 11.99
CA GLU A 73 -8.40 -3.33 13.14
C GLU A 73 -7.87 -4.70 12.74
N SER A 74 -8.43 -5.29 11.68
CA SER A 74 -7.98 -6.59 11.15
C SER A 74 -6.52 -6.54 10.69
N VAL A 75 -6.11 -5.44 10.06
CA VAL A 75 -4.71 -5.21 9.68
C VAL A 75 -3.80 -5.15 10.89
N ALA A 76 -4.20 -4.45 11.96
CA ALA A 76 -3.43 -4.39 13.20
C ALA A 76 -3.23 -5.78 13.82
N GLU A 77 -4.30 -6.57 13.91
CA GLU A 77 -4.25 -7.96 14.42
C GLU A 77 -3.34 -8.84 13.55
N HIS A 78 -3.42 -8.73 12.23
CA HIS A 78 -2.59 -9.51 11.32
C HIS A 78 -1.12 -9.11 11.38
N LEU A 79 -0.80 -7.82 11.47
CA LEU A 79 0.57 -7.35 11.66
C LEU A 79 1.15 -7.86 12.99
N GLN A 80 0.37 -7.79 14.07
CA GLN A 80 0.76 -8.32 15.38
C GLN A 80 1.01 -9.83 15.31
N ARG A 81 0.15 -10.58 14.60
CA ARG A 81 0.32 -12.03 14.37
C ARG A 81 1.62 -12.35 13.64
N LEU A 82 2.05 -11.49 12.71
CA LEU A 82 3.32 -11.60 11.96
C LEU A 82 4.53 -11.12 12.79
N GLY A 83 4.33 -10.64 14.01
CA GLY A 83 5.40 -10.14 14.88
C GLY A 83 5.84 -8.71 14.56
N ILE A 84 5.12 -8.02 13.69
CA ILE A 84 5.34 -6.60 13.38
C ILE A 84 4.45 -5.82 14.32
N VAL A 85 5.06 -5.14 15.30
CA VAL A 85 4.34 -4.28 16.23
C VAL A 85 4.34 -2.86 15.65
N PRO A 86 3.25 -2.41 15.01
CA PRO A 86 3.17 -1.03 14.55
C PRO A 86 3.20 -0.10 15.76
N ILE A 87 4.07 0.91 15.73
CA ILE A 87 4.08 1.97 16.76
C ILE A 87 2.76 2.74 16.69
N ASP A 88 2.42 3.14 15.46
CA ASP A 88 1.26 3.93 15.13
C ASP A 88 0.71 3.39 13.83
N LEU A 89 -0.61 3.16 13.80
CA LEU A 89 -1.36 2.92 12.58
C LEU A 89 -2.08 4.22 12.19
N ILE A 90 -1.50 4.95 11.24
CA ILE A 90 -1.98 6.29 10.88
C ILE A 90 -2.85 6.18 9.63
N PRO A 91 -4.18 6.39 9.72
CA PRO A 91 -5.04 6.39 8.55
C PRO A 91 -4.72 7.59 7.65
N VAL A 92 -4.44 7.31 6.38
CA VAL A 92 -4.29 8.30 5.31
C VAL A 92 -5.64 8.39 4.59
N GLY A 93 -6.20 9.60 4.50
CA GLY A 93 -7.53 9.82 3.90
C GLY A 93 -8.67 10.09 4.89
N GLY A 94 -8.37 10.42 6.15
CA GLY A 94 -9.38 10.92 7.10
C GLY A 94 -10.18 9.86 7.88
N GLY A 95 -9.70 8.61 7.92
CA GLY A 95 -10.27 7.57 8.77
C GLY A 95 -10.06 7.80 10.27
N PRO A 96 -10.82 7.11 11.13
CA PRO A 96 -10.61 7.16 12.59
C PRO A 96 -9.19 6.71 12.93
N LYS A 97 -8.45 7.52 13.69
CA LYS A 97 -7.13 7.16 14.19
C LYS A 97 -7.29 6.04 15.21
N ILE A 98 -6.88 4.83 14.83
CA ILE A 98 -6.85 3.70 15.75
C ILE A 98 -5.51 3.76 16.47
N ALA A 99 -5.52 4.35 17.66
CA ALA A 99 -4.44 4.12 18.60
C ALA A 99 -4.53 2.66 19.01
N ILE A 100 -3.61 1.83 18.51
CA ILE A 100 -3.49 0.45 18.97
C ILE A 100 -2.98 0.55 20.39
N ALA A 101 -3.90 0.60 21.35
CA ALA A 101 -3.59 0.50 22.76
C ALA A 101 -3.08 -0.93 22.99
N MET A 102 -1.78 -1.11 22.82
CA MET A 102 -1.10 -2.28 23.34
C MET A 102 -1.29 -2.25 24.86
N GLU A 103 -2.30 -2.95 25.36
CA GLU A 103 -2.21 -3.54 26.68
C GLU A 103 -1.05 -4.54 26.61
N PRO A 104 0.11 -4.25 27.25
CA PRO A 104 1.17 -5.23 27.31
C PRO A 104 0.61 -6.39 28.11
N SER A 105 0.25 -7.47 27.42
CA SER A 105 -0.18 -8.70 28.07
C SER A 105 1.01 -9.16 28.92
N GLN A 106 0.95 -8.86 30.23
CA GLN A 106 1.91 -9.30 31.23
C GLN A 106 1.78 -10.81 31.37
N SER A 107 2.33 -11.58 30.44
CA SER A 107 2.57 -13.00 30.64
C SER A 107 3.99 -13.14 31.18
N GLU A 108 4.10 -13.12 32.51
CA GLU A 108 5.27 -13.55 33.26
C GLU A 108 5.67 -14.98 32.84
N SER A 109 6.78 -15.11 32.12
CA SER A 109 7.54 -16.37 32.08
C SER A 109 9.04 -16.08 31.98
N PRO A 110 9.88 -16.88 32.65
CA PRO A 110 11.22 -16.46 33.05
C PRO A 110 12.22 -16.47 31.88
N PRO A 111 13.28 -15.65 31.95
CA PRO A 111 14.21 -15.41 30.85
C PRO A 111 15.32 -16.46 30.88
N THR A 112 15.40 -17.34 29.88
CA THR A 112 16.65 -18.13 29.73
C THR A 112 17.09 -18.39 28.28
N LEU A 113 16.28 -18.13 27.24
CA LEU A 113 16.72 -18.31 25.85
C LEU A 113 16.22 -17.24 24.86
N ALA A 114 15.97 -16.00 25.33
CA ALA A 114 15.48 -14.90 24.49
C ALA A 114 16.59 -13.97 23.93
N LEU A 115 17.87 -14.35 24.04
CA LEU A 115 19.01 -13.50 23.68
C LEU A 115 19.30 -13.39 22.17
N LEU A 116 18.48 -13.98 21.30
CA LEU A 116 18.60 -13.87 19.84
C LEU A 116 17.26 -13.61 19.13
N ARG A 117 16.20 -13.24 19.86
CA ARG A 117 15.01 -12.69 19.19
C ARG A 117 15.25 -11.22 19.01
N GLU A 118 15.56 -10.82 17.78
CA GLU A 118 15.62 -9.43 17.35
C GLU A 118 14.42 -8.69 17.93
N THR A 119 14.70 -7.65 18.70
CA THR A 119 13.67 -6.82 19.32
C THR A 119 12.68 -6.39 18.24
N PRO A 120 11.36 -6.53 18.44
CA PRO A 120 10.37 -6.17 17.42
C PRO A 120 10.63 -4.74 17.00
N SER A 121 11.02 -4.56 15.74
CA SER A 121 11.31 -3.24 15.22
C SER A 121 10.02 -2.44 15.24
N SER A 122 10.00 -1.43 16.09
CA SER A 122 8.90 -0.50 16.22
C SER A 122 8.85 0.33 14.92
N LYS A 123 7.88 0.06 14.05
CA LYS A 123 7.74 0.71 12.73
C LYS A 123 6.50 1.61 12.70
N ARG A 124 6.59 2.76 12.02
CA ARG A 124 5.42 3.59 11.70
C ARG A 124 4.73 3.01 10.48
N VAL A 125 3.47 2.63 10.61
CA VAL A 125 2.69 2.06 9.50
C VAL A 125 1.61 3.06 9.14
N TYR A 126 1.72 3.62 7.93
CA TYR A 126 0.64 4.41 7.37
C TYR A 126 -0.34 3.46 6.71
N TYR A 127 -1.62 3.65 6.91
CA TYR A 127 -2.65 2.73 6.42
C TYR A 127 -3.65 3.47 5.55
N MET A 128 -4.03 2.88 4.42
CA MET A 128 -5.09 3.37 3.56
C MET A 128 -5.98 2.20 3.14
N HIS A 129 -7.27 2.37 3.33
CA HIS A 129 -8.27 1.38 2.95
C HIS A 129 -8.60 1.53 1.46
N LEU A 130 -8.46 0.45 0.69
CA LEU A 130 -8.67 0.48 -0.76
C LEU A 130 -10.14 0.73 -1.13
N ASP A 131 -11.11 0.07 -0.47
CA ASP A 131 -12.53 0.29 -0.77
C ASP A 131 -13.03 1.73 -0.54
N LEU A 132 -12.39 2.48 0.36
CA LEU A 132 -12.78 3.88 0.61
C LEU A 132 -12.29 4.82 -0.49
N GLN A 133 -11.31 4.38 -1.29
CA GLN A 133 -10.71 5.19 -2.34
C GLN A 133 -11.47 5.01 -3.66
N ARG A 134 -12.48 5.87 -3.89
CA ARG A 134 -13.25 5.90 -5.15
C ARG A 134 -12.40 6.23 -6.39
N SER A 135 -11.25 6.86 -6.20
CA SER A 135 -10.36 7.28 -7.29
C SER A 135 -8.91 6.99 -6.94
N ILE A 136 -8.24 6.25 -7.82
CA ILE A 136 -6.82 5.91 -7.70
C ILE A 136 -5.97 7.18 -7.73
N ASP A 137 -6.30 8.14 -8.61
CA ASP A 137 -5.58 9.42 -8.70
C ASP A 137 -5.70 10.25 -7.41
N ALA A 138 -6.84 10.18 -6.73
CA ALA A 138 -7.02 10.83 -5.44
C ALA A 138 -6.12 10.20 -4.38
N GLY A 139 -6.10 8.87 -4.30
CA GLY A 139 -5.23 8.16 -3.36
C GLY A 139 -3.74 8.41 -3.63
N VAL A 140 -3.29 8.36 -4.89
CA VAL A 140 -1.90 8.71 -5.26
C VAL A 140 -1.55 10.15 -4.86
N ARG A 141 -2.49 11.10 -5.02
CA ARG A 141 -2.29 12.48 -4.57
C ARG A 141 -2.10 12.56 -3.05
N GLU A 142 -2.86 11.79 -2.28
CA GLU A 142 -2.68 11.71 -0.82
C GLU A 142 -1.31 11.12 -0.46
N LEU A 143 -0.86 10.08 -1.17
CA LEU A 143 0.47 9.50 -0.98
C LEU A 143 1.59 10.51 -1.25
N ARG A 144 1.47 11.32 -2.31
CA ARG A 144 2.41 12.42 -2.59
C ARG A 144 2.38 13.49 -1.49
N GLY A 145 1.21 13.80 -0.97
CA GLY A 145 1.05 14.69 0.18
C GLY A 145 1.79 14.16 1.41
N LEU A 146 1.62 12.87 1.71
CA LEU A 146 2.32 12.19 2.79
C LEU A 146 3.83 12.22 2.57
N LEU A 147 4.32 11.86 1.38
CA LEU A 147 5.74 11.92 1.04
C LEU A 147 6.33 13.32 1.26
N SER A 148 5.59 14.35 0.88
CA SER A 148 5.98 15.75 1.08
C SER A 148 6.05 16.12 2.56
N SER A 149 5.12 15.62 3.38
CA SER A 149 5.13 15.82 4.83
C SER A 149 6.29 15.08 5.54
N LEU A 150 6.70 13.92 5.02
CA LEU A 150 7.82 13.14 5.54
C LEU A 150 9.17 13.73 5.13
N SER A 151 9.20 14.45 4.01
CA SER A 151 10.33 15.26 3.58
C SER A 151 10.39 16.56 4.40
N THR A 152 10.49 16.49 5.72
CA THR A 152 10.81 17.68 6.51
C THR A 152 12.18 18.20 6.07
N PRO A 153 12.30 19.44 5.59
CA PRO A 153 13.58 20.01 5.20
C PRO A 153 14.48 20.01 6.43
N VAL A 154 15.65 19.39 6.31
CA VAL A 154 16.69 19.47 7.33
C VAL A 154 17.14 20.93 7.35
N PHE A 155 16.60 21.70 8.28
CA PHE A 155 17.14 23.01 8.62
C PHE A 155 18.52 22.75 9.23
N GLN A 156 19.57 22.93 8.42
CA GLN A 156 20.90 23.03 8.96
C GLN A 156 20.89 24.27 9.83
N LEU A 157 20.76 24.07 11.15
CA LEU A 157 21.14 25.04 12.15
C LEU A 157 22.64 25.25 11.95
N GLN A 158 22.98 26.17 11.06
CA GLN A 158 24.33 26.62 10.83
C GLN A 158 24.80 27.11 12.20
N SER A 159 25.61 26.26 12.82
CA SER A 159 26.24 26.48 14.11
C SER A 159 26.67 27.94 14.19
N LEU A 160 26.05 28.69 15.09
CA LEU A 160 26.56 29.98 15.53
C LEU A 160 27.95 29.70 16.12
N ALA A 161 28.96 29.79 15.27
CA ALA A 161 30.34 29.71 15.69
C ALA A 161 30.54 30.77 16.78
N PRO A 162 31.02 30.40 17.98
CA PRO A 162 31.35 31.35 19.04
C PRO A 162 32.64 32.06 18.65
N GLY A 163 32.53 33.10 17.82
CA GLY A 163 33.70 33.73 17.23
C GLY A 163 33.41 35.00 16.42
N ALA A 164 32.52 35.88 16.88
CA ALA A 164 32.42 37.22 16.33
C ALA A 164 32.14 38.24 17.45
N ARG A 165 33.20 38.57 18.19
CA ARG A 165 33.30 39.87 18.85
C ARG A 165 33.52 40.91 17.75
N GLY A 166 32.58 41.83 17.58
CA GLY A 166 32.86 43.10 16.90
C GLY A 166 31.66 43.71 16.19
N GLY A 167 31.34 44.95 16.54
CA GLY A 167 30.68 45.87 15.63
C GLY A 167 29.29 46.31 16.05
N ALA A 168 29.24 47.39 16.81
CA ALA A 168 28.04 48.18 17.04
C ALA A 168 27.56 48.88 15.74
N GLY A 169 26.24 49.04 15.64
CA GLY A 169 25.59 50.03 14.77
C GLY A 169 25.12 49.48 13.42
N VAL A 170 23.81 49.53 13.16
CA VAL A 170 23.13 50.63 12.46
C VAL A 170 21.62 50.34 12.43
N LYS A 171 20.84 51.40 12.62
CA LYS A 171 19.37 51.49 12.64
C LYS A 171 18.74 51.33 11.24
N THR A 172 17.41 51.20 11.27
CA THR A 172 16.41 51.81 10.35
C THR A 172 15.92 50.98 9.15
N THR A 173 14.65 50.55 9.26
CA THR A 173 13.52 50.83 8.35
C THR A 173 13.74 50.80 6.83
N ALA A 174 13.03 49.91 6.11
CA ALA A 174 12.02 50.29 5.10
C ALA A 174 11.48 49.09 4.31
N VAL A 175 10.16 49.11 4.11
CA VAL A 175 9.34 48.43 3.08
C VAL A 175 9.63 49.05 1.69
N PRO A 176 9.65 48.29 0.58
CA PRO A 176 8.56 48.34 -0.43
C PRO A 176 8.27 46.97 -1.11
N THR A 177 7.01 46.58 -1.32
CA THR A 177 6.16 46.74 -2.53
C THR A 177 6.37 45.65 -3.61
N PRO A 178 5.30 45.02 -4.13
CA PRO A 178 5.35 43.96 -5.14
C PRO A 178 5.36 44.55 -6.56
N THR A 179 6.15 43.96 -7.46
CA THR A 179 6.12 44.25 -8.89
C THR A 179 5.71 42.99 -9.63
N GLN A 180 4.50 43.04 -10.22
CA GLN A 180 4.11 42.21 -11.35
C GLN A 180 5.04 42.52 -12.53
N GLU A 181 5.51 41.51 -13.24
CA GLU A 181 5.70 41.68 -14.69
C GLU A 181 5.33 40.41 -15.44
N LEU A 182 4.43 40.66 -16.37
CA LEU A 182 3.81 39.84 -17.38
C LEU A 182 4.82 39.73 -18.54
N ASP A 183 5.21 38.54 -19.00
CA ASP A 183 5.39 38.34 -20.44
C ASP A 183 5.47 36.85 -20.81
N ASN A 184 4.45 36.43 -21.54
CA ASN A 184 4.41 35.27 -22.41
C ASN A 184 3.92 35.89 -23.72
N PRO A 185 4.55 35.65 -24.89
CA PRO A 185 4.10 34.50 -25.66
C PRO A 185 5.14 33.87 -26.62
N ALA A 186 4.74 32.68 -27.10
CA ALA A 186 4.90 32.20 -28.48
C ALA A 186 6.11 31.31 -28.85
N VAL A 187 5.74 30.07 -29.19
CA VAL A 187 6.12 29.36 -30.43
C VAL A 187 7.54 28.74 -30.46
N ARG A 188 7.60 27.40 -30.42
CA ARG A 188 7.85 26.61 -31.66
C ARG A 188 7.62 25.11 -31.47
N VAL A 189 6.75 24.61 -32.35
CA VAL A 189 6.62 23.22 -32.80
C VAL A 189 7.94 22.71 -33.34
N VAL A 190 8.41 21.54 -32.89
CA VAL A 190 9.08 20.55 -33.75
C VAL A 190 8.69 19.14 -33.30
N GLN A 191 7.94 18.48 -34.17
CA GLN A 191 7.72 17.03 -34.19
C GLN A 191 9.05 16.30 -34.35
N SER A 192 9.28 15.28 -33.54
CA SER A 192 10.18 14.19 -33.92
C SER A 192 9.45 12.87 -33.67
N VAL A 193 8.83 12.42 -34.75
CA VAL A 193 8.43 11.03 -34.99
C VAL A 193 9.69 10.17 -34.95
N LEU A 194 9.75 9.21 -34.03
CA LEU A 194 10.70 8.11 -34.11
C LEU A 194 9.97 6.80 -33.81
N THR A 195 9.60 6.18 -34.92
CA THR A 195 9.15 4.81 -35.09
C THR A 195 10.21 3.84 -34.57
N PRO A 196 9.92 2.96 -33.60
CA PRO A 196 10.67 1.73 -33.46
C PRO A 196 10.10 0.67 -34.42
N GLN A 197 10.99 0.29 -35.33
CA GLN A 197 10.89 -0.73 -36.34
C GLN A 197 10.46 -2.08 -35.74
N ARG A 198 9.39 -2.63 -36.30
CA ARG A 198 8.83 -3.95 -36.00
C ARG A 198 9.77 -5.02 -36.55
N GLU A 199 10.46 -5.73 -35.68
CA GLU A 199 11.24 -6.91 -36.01
C GLU A 199 10.34 -8.16 -35.92
N PRO A 200 10.13 -8.93 -37.01
CA PRO A 200 9.41 -10.19 -36.95
C PRO A 200 10.36 -11.29 -36.46
N SER A 201 10.42 -11.52 -35.15
CA SER A 201 11.04 -12.73 -34.61
C SER A 201 10.22 -13.94 -35.01
N GLN A 202 10.87 -14.78 -35.81
CA GLN A 202 10.40 -16.07 -36.29
C GLN A 202 10.05 -16.99 -35.11
N ILE A 203 8.82 -17.49 -35.12
CA ILE A 203 8.35 -18.57 -34.27
C ILE A 203 8.90 -19.90 -34.84
N PRO A 204 9.70 -20.69 -34.10
CA PRO A 204 10.04 -22.03 -34.51
C PRO A 204 8.81 -22.97 -34.40
N PRO A 205 8.64 -23.94 -35.32
CA PRO A 205 7.49 -24.82 -35.36
C PRO A 205 7.46 -25.80 -34.18
N ALA A 206 6.24 -26.03 -33.69
CA ALA A 206 5.85 -26.91 -32.61
C ALA A 206 6.42 -28.34 -32.76
N ALA A 207 7.01 -28.84 -31.68
CA ALA A 207 7.22 -30.27 -31.49
C ALA A 207 5.88 -30.95 -31.14
N PRO A 208 5.61 -32.17 -31.66
CA PRO A 208 4.39 -32.90 -31.36
C PRO A 208 4.39 -33.37 -29.90
N ILE A 209 3.43 -32.86 -29.12
CA ILE A 209 3.11 -33.36 -27.79
C ILE A 209 2.57 -34.78 -27.95
N GLY A 210 3.31 -35.74 -27.42
CA GLY A 210 2.90 -37.13 -27.32
C GLY A 210 1.58 -37.25 -26.55
N ALA A 211 0.66 -38.00 -27.14
CA ALA A 211 -0.59 -38.40 -26.53
C ALA A 211 -0.32 -39.26 -25.28
N PHE A 212 -0.35 -38.64 -24.10
CA PHE A 212 -0.58 -39.38 -22.86
C PHE A 212 -2.07 -39.59 -22.70
N SER A 213 -2.50 -40.77 -23.17
CA SER A 213 -3.79 -41.39 -22.82
C SER A 213 -3.76 -41.75 -21.34
N VAL A 214 -4.33 -40.89 -20.50
CA VAL A 214 -4.62 -41.22 -19.10
C VAL A 214 -6.06 -41.73 -19.05
N ALA A 215 -6.19 -43.03 -18.78
CA ALA A 215 -7.45 -43.72 -18.61
C ALA A 215 -8.26 -43.13 -17.42
N PRO A 216 -9.60 -43.10 -17.51
CA PRO A 216 -10.45 -42.67 -16.41
C PRO A 216 -10.58 -43.77 -15.34
N PRO A 217 -10.29 -43.51 -14.05
CA PRO A 217 -10.71 -44.41 -13.00
C PRO A 217 -12.21 -44.23 -12.71
N ALA A 218 -12.88 -45.37 -12.84
CA ALA A 218 -14.27 -45.69 -12.53
C ALA A 218 -14.96 -44.82 -11.46
N ALA A 219 -16.15 -44.39 -11.85
CA ALA A 219 -17.23 -43.93 -10.99
C ALA A 219 -17.41 -44.85 -9.77
N LYS A 220 -17.30 -44.27 -8.57
CA LYS A 220 -17.97 -44.79 -7.38
C LYS A 220 -19.08 -43.84 -7.02
N THR A 221 -20.26 -44.24 -7.45
CA THR A 221 -21.58 -43.90 -6.92
C THR A 221 -21.51 -43.86 -5.40
N ASN A 222 -21.72 -42.68 -4.80
CA ASN A 222 -22.14 -42.59 -3.41
C ASN A 222 -23.33 -41.64 -3.33
N THR A 223 -24.42 -42.22 -2.83
CA THR A 223 -25.77 -41.71 -2.68
C THR A 223 -25.85 -40.55 -1.68
N PRO A 224 -26.94 -39.77 -1.70
CA PRO A 224 -27.06 -38.49 -1.01
C PRO A 224 -27.44 -38.67 0.45
N VAL A 225 -26.76 -37.95 1.34
CA VAL A 225 -27.27 -37.63 2.67
C VAL A 225 -27.80 -36.21 2.61
N VAL A 226 -29.12 -36.11 2.42
CA VAL A 226 -29.90 -34.89 2.67
C VAL A 226 -29.90 -34.69 4.19
N SER A 227 -28.92 -33.95 4.69
CA SER A 227 -29.03 -33.32 6.00
C SER A 227 -29.74 -31.99 5.78
N LYS A 228 -31.03 -31.96 6.14
CA LYS A 228 -31.75 -30.73 6.44
C LYS A 228 -30.98 -29.96 7.51
N MET A 229 -30.32 -28.89 7.12
CA MET A 229 -30.03 -27.78 8.02
C MET A 229 -30.91 -26.64 7.57
N ASP A 230 -31.82 -26.26 8.45
CA ASP A 230 -32.70 -25.11 8.35
C ASP A 230 -31.88 -23.87 8.01
N GLU A 231 -32.04 -23.44 6.76
CA GLU A 231 -31.50 -22.22 6.19
C GLU A 231 -32.51 -21.09 6.44
N ASP A 232 -32.34 -20.36 7.55
CA ASP A 232 -32.79 -18.97 7.70
C ASP A 232 -31.85 -18.05 6.88
N PHE A 233 -31.80 -18.27 5.56
CA PHE A 233 -31.17 -17.33 4.64
C PHE A 233 -32.25 -16.34 4.18
N PRO A 234 -32.05 -15.03 4.37
CA PRO A 234 -33.00 -14.04 3.88
C PRO A 234 -33.14 -14.17 2.36
N ASN A 235 -34.38 -14.37 1.93
CA ASN A 235 -34.76 -14.59 0.55
C ASN A 235 -34.21 -13.46 -0.35
N ILE A 236 -33.41 -13.81 -1.36
CA ILE A 236 -32.69 -12.88 -2.23
C ILE A 236 -33.66 -11.92 -2.95
N ASP A 237 -34.91 -12.33 -3.18
CA ASP A 237 -35.97 -11.49 -3.73
C ASP A 237 -36.33 -10.28 -2.84
N SER A 238 -36.06 -10.31 -1.53
CA SER A 238 -36.30 -9.16 -0.65
C SER A 238 -35.23 -8.07 -0.79
N LEU A 239 -33.99 -8.44 -1.09
CA LEU A 239 -32.87 -7.50 -1.28
C LEU A 239 -32.97 -6.73 -2.60
N VAL A 240 -33.54 -7.33 -3.64
CA VAL A 240 -33.76 -6.65 -4.93
C VAL A 240 -34.84 -5.57 -4.84
N ARG A 241 -35.83 -5.75 -3.94
CA ARG A 241 -36.90 -4.78 -3.74
C ARG A 241 -36.47 -3.54 -2.94
N GLU A 242 -35.51 -3.68 -2.04
CA GLU A 242 -34.99 -2.60 -1.19
C GLU A 242 -34.03 -1.67 -1.97
N LEU A 243 -33.39 -2.18 -3.03
CA LEU A 243 -32.55 -1.38 -3.93
C LEU A 243 -33.34 -0.46 -4.87
N ASP A 244 -34.61 -0.77 -5.14
CA ASP A 244 -35.48 0.04 -6.01
C ASP A 244 -36.16 1.22 -5.25
N GLU A 245 -36.06 1.25 -3.92
CA GLU A 245 -36.65 2.30 -3.06
C GLU A 245 -35.66 3.45 -2.74
N PHE A 246 -34.38 3.29 -3.09
CA PHE A 246 -33.34 4.29 -2.80
C PHE A 246 -33.08 5.32 -3.91
N ASP A 247 -33.85 5.30 -5.00
CA ASP A 247 -33.72 6.23 -6.13
C ASP A 247 -34.85 7.27 -6.15
N LEU A 248 -34.94 8.06 -5.06
CA LEU A 248 -35.85 9.21 -4.89
C LEU A 248 -35.14 10.45 -4.33
#